data_AF-T1C952-F1
#
_entry.id   AF-T1C952-F1
#
_cell.length_a   1.000
_cell.length_b   1.000
_cell.length_c   1.000
_cell.angle_alpha   90.00
_cell.angle_beta   90.00
_cell.angle_gamma   90.00
#
_symmetry.space_group_name_H-M   'P 1'
#
loop_
_entity.id
_entity.type
_entity.pdbx_description
1 polymer ?
#
loop_
_entity_poly.entity_id
_entity_poly.type
_entity_poly.pdbx_seq_one_letter_code
_entity_poly.pdbx_strand_id
1 'polypeptide(L)'
;MNGADSKAAQMFTLAHELAHVWLGATGVSDTQAGQVPEQQIERWCNQVAAELLMPMDELRAAHQRNAPIPGEIQRLAREFKVSTLVALRRLFDAGYLTQTGLWQHVPGRT
;
A
#
# COMPACT_ATOMS: atom_id res chain seq x y z
N MET A 1 -1.56 -14.30 -24.13
CA MET A 1 -0.56 -14.17 -23.05
C MET A 1 0.57 -13.28 -23.56
N ASN A 2 0.42 -11.96 -23.61
CA ASN A 2 1.47 -11.08 -24.17
C ASN A 2 1.23 -9.62 -23.77
N GLY A 3 2.24 -8.96 -23.19
CA GLY A 3 2.32 -7.50 -23.02
C GLY A 3 1.87 -6.92 -21.67
N ALA A 4 0.69 -7.33 -21.15
CA ALA A 4 0.12 -6.70 -19.96
C ALA A 4 0.90 -6.98 -18.66
N ASP A 5 1.40 -8.20 -18.49
CA ASP A 5 2.24 -8.57 -17.32
C ASP A 5 3.58 -7.82 -17.30
N SER A 6 4.18 -7.59 -18.47
CA SER A 6 5.43 -6.83 -18.59
C SER A 6 5.23 -5.35 -18.22
N LYS A 7 4.10 -4.75 -18.62
CA LYS A 7 3.77 -3.37 -18.22
C LYS A 7 3.49 -3.25 -16.72
N ALA A 8 2.80 -4.23 -16.13
CA ALA A 8 2.54 -4.22 -14.68
C ALA A 8 3.85 -4.33 -13.87
N ALA A 9 4.78 -5.20 -14.28
CA ALA A 9 6.09 -5.32 -13.65
C ALA A 9 6.92 -4.03 -13.79
N GLN A 10 6.89 -3.38 -14.96
CA GLN A 10 7.60 -2.11 -15.18
C GLN A 10 7.02 -0.96 -14.35
N MET A 11 5.69 -0.88 -14.21
CA MET A 11 5.06 0.13 -13.35
C MET A 11 5.42 -0.10 -11.88
N PHE A 12 5.51 -1.35 -11.44
CA PHE A 12 5.96 -1.68 -10.09
C PHE A 12 7.41 -1.25 -9.87
N THR A 13 8.32 -1.54 -10.81
CA THR A 13 9.71 -1.06 -10.75
C THR A 13 9.77 0.47 -10.73
N LEU A 14 9.03 1.16 -11.59
CA LEU A 14 9.04 2.62 -11.66
C LEU A 14 8.52 3.26 -10.37
N ALA A 15 7.43 2.72 -9.81
CA ALA A 15 6.88 3.18 -8.54
C ALA A 15 7.85 2.92 -7.37
N HIS A 16 8.56 1.78 -7.40
CA HIS A 16 9.57 1.44 -6.41
C HIS A 16 10.75 2.41 -6.44
N GLU A 17 11.27 2.72 -7.64
CA GLU A 17 12.35 3.69 -7.82
C GLU A 17 11.90 5.13 -7.47
N LEU A 18 10.66 5.52 -7.82
CA LEU A 18 10.12 6.84 -7.48
C LEU A 18 9.97 7.04 -5.97
N ALA A 19 9.57 5.99 -5.23
CA ALA A 19 9.49 6.03 -3.78
C ALA A 19 10.88 6.22 -3.13
N HIS A 20 11.93 5.56 -3.66
CA HIS A 20 13.31 5.78 -3.21
C HIS A 20 13.83 7.19 -3.53
N VAL A 21 13.51 7.74 -4.71
CA VAL A 21 13.86 9.12 -5.10
C VAL A 21 13.20 10.14 -4.19
N TRP A 22 11.91 9.97 -3.86
CA TRP A 22 11.25 10.85 -2.90
C TRP A 22 11.83 10.74 -1.49
N LEU A 23 12.23 9.55 -1.04
CA LEU A 23 12.94 9.36 0.23
C LEU A 23 14.29 10.10 0.26
N GLY A 24 15.05 10.04 -0.84
CA GLY A 24 16.33 10.73 -1.00
C GLY A 24 16.19 12.25 -1.13
N ALA A 25 15.10 12.73 -1.74
CA ALA A 25 14.80 14.16 -1.85
C ALA A 25 14.29 14.76 -0.52
N THR A 26 13.54 13.98 0.28
CA THR A 26 13.07 14.40 1.61
C THR A 26 14.14 14.26 2.69
N GLY A 27 15.06 13.30 2.57
CA GLY A 27 16.19 13.12 3.50
C GLY A 27 17.20 14.26 3.50
N VAL A 28 17.21 15.11 2.47
CA VAL A 28 18.05 16.33 2.40
C VAL A 28 17.34 17.56 2.97
N SER A 29 15.99 17.60 2.98
CA SER A 29 15.24 18.79 3.40
C SER A 29 14.96 18.88 4.90
N ASP A 30 15.05 17.79 5.67
CA ASP A 30 14.66 17.78 7.10
C ASP A 30 15.88 17.77 8.05
N THR A 31 16.84 18.65 7.79
CA THR A 31 18.06 18.81 8.61
C THR A 31 17.84 19.61 9.90
N GLN A 32 16.60 19.76 10.38
CA GLN A 32 16.30 20.47 11.62
C GLN A 32 15.18 19.82 12.46
N ALA A 33 15.44 18.67 13.08
CA ALA A 33 14.98 18.37 14.45
C ALA A 33 15.57 17.03 14.89
N GLY A 34 16.18 17.01 16.07
CA GLY A 34 16.81 15.81 16.63
C GLY A 34 15.86 14.62 16.70
N GLN A 35 16.32 13.51 16.08
CA GLN A 35 15.91 12.13 16.34
C GLN A 35 14.40 11.88 16.42
N VAL A 36 13.70 12.06 15.30
CA VAL A 36 12.45 11.34 15.07
C VAL A 36 12.79 9.83 15.02
N PRO A 37 12.19 8.96 15.86
CA PRO A 37 12.51 7.54 15.84
C PRO A 37 12.28 6.96 14.44
N GLU A 38 13.19 6.13 13.94
CA GLU A 38 13.13 5.51 12.60
C GLU A 38 11.74 4.92 12.28
N GLN A 39 11.08 4.34 13.29
CA GLN A 39 9.72 3.79 13.21
C GLN A 39 8.63 4.80 12.87
N GLN A 40 8.78 6.08 13.24
CA GLN A 40 7.81 7.12 12.89
C GLN A 40 7.99 7.57 11.43
N ILE A 41 9.24 7.63 10.96
CA ILE A 41 9.57 7.91 9.57
C ILE A 41 9.05 6.78 8.67
N GLU A 42 9.32 5.52 9.01
CA GLU A 42 8.80 4.37 8.27
C GLU A 42 7.27 4.34 8.20
N ARG A 43 6.59 4.66 9.30
CA ARG A 43 5.12 4.75 9.32
C ARG A 43 4.60 5.86 8.42
N TRP A 44 5.23 7.02 8.42
CA TRP A 44 4.86 8.13 7.54
C TRP A 44 5.10 7.77 6.07
N CYS A 45 6.25 7.20 5.73
CA CYS A 45 6.56 6.70 4.39
C CYS A 45 5.52 5.67 3.92
N ASN A 46 5.16 4.72 4.78
CA ASN A 46 4.15 3.72 4.46
C ASN A 46 2.76 4.35 4.22
N GLN A 47 2.37 5.37 4.97
CA GLN A 47 1.11 6.08 4.78
C GLN A 47 1.08 6.85 3.46
N VAL A 48 2.15 7.60 3.17
CA VAL A 48 2.29 8.37 1.93
C VAL A 48 2.31 7.44 0.72
N ALA A 49 3.10 6.36 0.77
CA ALA A 49 3.15 5.36 -0.30
C ALA A 49 1.78 4.69 -0.51
N ALA A 50 1.07 4.36 0.57
CA ALA A 50 -0.25 3.76 0.46
C ALA A 50 -1.28 4.72 -0.15
N GLU A 51 -1.19 6.03 0.10
CA GLU A 51 -2.11 7.02 -0.50
C GLU A 51 -1.78 7.28 -1.97
N LEU A 52 -0.49 7.33 -2.29
CA LEU A 52 -0.01 7.48 -3.66
C LEU A 52 -0.41 6.29 -4.54
N LEU A 53 -0.22 5.07 -4.03
CA LEU A 53 -0.44 3.84 -4.80
C LEU A 53 -1.90 3.37 -4.77
N MET A 54 -2.63 3.69 -3.70
CA MET A 54 -4.01 3.26 -3.51
C MET A 54 -4.83 4.40 -2.85
N PRO A 55 -5.15 5.46 -3.62
CA PRO A 55 -5.89 6.61 -3.11
C PRO A 55 -7.21 6.20 -2.47
N MET A 56 -7.57 6.83 -1.35
CA MET A 56 -8.73 6.39 -0.58
C MET A 56 -10.04 6.50 -1.38
N ASP A 57 -10.18 7.54 -2.21
CA ASP A 57 -11.37 7.75 -3.03
C ASP A 57 -11.50 6.70 -4.15
N GLU A 58 -10.38 6.33 -4.78
CA GLU A 58 -10.37 5.27 -5.80
C GLU A 58 -10.64 3.91 -5.17
N LEU A 59 -10.08 3.61 -4.00
CA LEU A 59 -10.41 2.41 -3.24
C LEU A 59 -11.91 2.33 -2.94
N ARG A 60 -12.51 3.42 -2.45
CA ARG A 60 -13.95 3.46 -2.14
C ARG A 60 -14.80 3.21 -3.38
N ALA A 61 -14.40 3.73 -4.53
CA ALA A 61 -15.08 3.52 -5.80
C ALA A 61 -14.91 2.09 -6.33
N ALA A 62 -13.71 1.52 -6.18
CA ALA A 62 -13.39 0.17 -6.65
C ALA A 62 -13.93 -0.94 -5.71
N HIS A 63 -14.17 -0.64 -4.44
CA HIS A 63 -14.51 -1.64 -3.43
C HIS A 63 -15.87 -2.32 -3.70
N GLN A 64 -15.87 -3.66 -3.69
CA GLN A 64 -17.04 -4.50 -3.88
C GLN A 64 -17.53 -5.03 -2.52
N ARG A 65 -18.61 -4.42 -1.99
CA ARG A 65 -19.14 -4.74 -0.64
C ARG A 65 -19.52 -6.21 -0.42
N ASN A 66 -19.90 -6.92 -1.48
CA ASN A 66 -20.36 -8.31 -1.39
C ASN A 66 -19.28 -9.34 -1.76
N ALA A 67 -18.06 -8.90 -2.10
CA ALA A 67 -16.98 -9.80 -2.45
C ALA A 67 -16.36 -10.47 -1.20
N PRO A 68 -15.99 -11.75 -1.26
CA PRO A 68 -15.24 -12.39 -0.18
C PRO A 68 -13.91 -11.66 0.07
N ILE A 69 -13.62 -11.33 1.34
CA ILE A 69 -12.44 -10.54 1.74
C ILE A 69 -11.11 -11.03 1.12
N PRO A 70 -10.77 -12.35 1.16
CA PRO A 70 -9.52 -12.81 0.55
C PRO A 70 -9.44 -12.53 -0.96
N GLY A 71 -10.56 -12.69 -1.66
CA GLY A 71 -10.65 -12.41 -3.10
C GLY A 71 -10.56 -10.92 -3.38
N GLU A 72 -11.21 -10.10 -2.56
CA GLU A 72 -11.20 -8.64 -2.68
C GLU A 72 -9.79 -8.06 -2.44
N ILE A 73 -9.06 -8.57 -1.44
CA ILE A 73 -7.66 -8.20 -1.18
C ILE A 73 -6.80 -8.49 -2.42
N GLN A 74 -6.91 -9.69 -3.00
CA GLN A 74 -6.12 -10.06 -4.17
C GLN A 74 -6.49 -9.22 -5.40
N ARG A 75 -7.77 -8.92 -5.58
CA ARG A 75 -8.27 -8.09 -6.69
C ARG A 75 -7.72 -6.67 -6.60
N LEU A 76 -7.86 -6.03 -5.44
CA LEU A 76 -7.38 -4.67 -5.19
C LEU A 76 -5.86 -4.59 -5.27
N ALA A 77 -5.14 -5.57 -4.74
CA ALA A 77 -3.68 -5.65 -4.88
C ALA A 77 -3.24 -5.67 -6.36
N ARG A 78 -3.95 -6.43 -7.21
CA ARG A 78 -3.69 -6.48 -8.65
C ARG A 78 -4.11 -5.22 -9.40
N GLU A 79 -5.17 -4.57 -8.97
CA GLU A 79 -5.70 -3.34 -9.57
C GLU A 79 -4.75 -2.17 -9.30
N PHE A 80 -4.45 -1.92 -8.02
CA PHE A 80 -3.59 -0.83 -7.55
C PHE A 80 -2.09 -1.16 -7.59
N LYS A 81 -1.71 -2.37 -8.05
CA LYS A 81 -0.30 -2.83 -8.16
C LYS A 81 0.47 -2.75 -6.84
N VAL A 82 -0.20 -3.08 -5.75
CA VAL A 82 0.37 -3.11 -4.38
C VAL A 82 0.45 -4.54 -3.85
N SER A 83 1.15 -4.74 -2.73
CA SER A 83 1.12 -6.02 -2.04
C SER A 83 -0.26 -6.29 -1.41
N THR A 84 -0.59 -7.56 -1.21
CA THR A 84 -1.82 -7.96 -0.51
C THR A 84 -1.88 -7.41 0.91
N LEU A 85 -0.73 -7.23 1.57
CA LEU A 85 -0.65 -6.61 2.90
C LEU A 85 -1.04 -5.13 2.86
N VAL A 86 -0.61 -4.37 1.84
CA VAL A 86 -0.99 -2.96 1.67
C VAL A 86 -2.49 -2.86 1.36
N ALA A 87 -3.01 -3.69 0.46
CA ALA A 87 -4.44 -3.72 0.16
C ALA A 87 -5.29 -4.10 1.38
N LEU A 88 -4.86 -5.10 2.15
CA LEU A 88 -5.46 -5.50 3.42
C LEU A 88 -5.48 -4.34 4.43
N ARG A 89 -4.34 -3.67 4.61
CA ARG A 89 -4.23 -2.54 5.51
C ARG A 89 -5.11 -1.38 5.08
N ARG A 90 -5.18 -1.09 3.79
CA ARG A 90 -6.03 -0.05 3.21
C ARG A 90 -7.52 -0.34 3.39
N LEU A 91 -7.96 -1.58 3.24
CA LEU A 91 -9.33 -1.99 3.56
C LEU A 91 -9.66 -1.79 5.05
N PHE A 92 -8.70 -2.05 5.95
CA PHE A 92 -8.85 -1.76 7.37
C PHE A 92 -8.92 -0.24 7.64
N ASP A 93 -8.00 0.54 7.08
CA ASP A 93 -7.96 2.00 7.25
C ASP A 93 -9.24 2.67 6.67
N ALA A 94 -9.84 2.10 5.62
CA ALA A 94 -11.12 2.53 5.06
C ALA A 94 -12.35 2.09 5.90
N GLY A 95 -12.17 1.25 6.92
CA GLY A 95 -13.23 0.74 7.79
C GLY A 95 -14.01 -0.44 7.22
N TYR A 96 -13.55 -1.06 6.14
CA TYR A 96 -14.18 -2.25 5.55
C TYR A 96 -13.76 -3.56 6.24
N LEU A 97 -12.75 -3.51 7.10
CA LEU A 97 -12.31 -4.62 7.93
C LEU A 97 -12.27 -4.22 9.39
N THR A 98 -12.66 -5.14 10.27
CA THR A 98 -12.42 -5.02 11.70
C THR A 98 -10.99 -5.39 12.04
N GLN A 99 -10.53 -5.01 13.23
CA GLN A 99 -9.21 -5.38 13.72
C GLN A 99 -9.02 -6.92 13.73
N THR A 100 -10.05 -7.68 14.13
CA THR A 100 -10.03 -9.16 14.06
C THR A 100 -9.89 -9.66 12.62
N GLY A 101 -10.63 -9.08 11.67
CA GLY A 101 -10.53 -9.44 10.26
C GLY A 101 -9.16 -9.11 9.65
N LEU A 102 -8.54 -8.00 10.08
CA LEU A 102 -7.16 -7.67 9.74
C LEU A 102 -6.22 -8.78 10.21
N TRP A 103 -6.27 -9.15 11.49
CA TRP A 103 -5.38 -10.16 12.07
C TRP A 103 -5.53 -11.56 11.44
N GLN A 104 -6.71 -11.92 10.94
CA GLN A 104 -6.95 -13.21 10.27
C GLN A 104 -6.29 -13.33 8.90
N HIS A 105 -5.91 -12.21 8.27
CA HIS A 105 -5.41 -12.19 6.90
C HIS A 105 -3.95 -11.70 6.78
N VAL A 106 -3.28 -11.38 7.90
CA VAL A 106 -1.84 -11.08 7.90
C VAL A 106 -1.05 -12.38 7.67
N PRO A 107 -0.16 -12.47 6.67
CA PRO A 107 0.67 -13.65 6.44
C PRO A 107 1.71 -13.85 7.55
N GLY A 108 1.96 -15.10 7.96
CA GLY A 108 3.09 -15.46 8.85
C GLY A 108 2.75 -15.74 10.31
N ARG A 109 1.49 -16.06 10.64
CA ARG A 109 1.09 -16.51 11.98
C ARG A 109 0.25 -17.79 11.91
N THR A 110 0.89 -18.90 11.57
CA THR A 110 0.48 -20.27 11.90
C THR A 110 1.63 -20.91 12.67
#